data_AF-A0A9C7SC53-F1
#
_entry.id   AF-A0A9C7SC53-F1
#
_cell.length_a   1.000
_cell.length_b   1.000
_cell.length_c   1.000
_cell.angle_alpha   90.00
_cell.angle_beta   90.00
_cell.angle_gamma   90.00
#
_symmetry.space_group_name_H-M   'P 1'
#
loop_
_entity.id
_entity.type
_entity.pdbx_description
1 polymer ?
#
loop_
_entity_poly.entity_id
_entity_poly.type
_entity_poly.pdbx_seq_one_letter_code
_entity_poly.pdbx_strand_id
1 'polypeptide(L)'
;MKLPLILALLLDFPEIHNLLDILHLLGAGVCGQVPSHSFFVGGRQLPLCARCTGIYLGFLLGLVAMAVAGRRRASHLPPTRVLALLAGFVALMGADGLN
;
A
#
# COMPACT_ATOMS: atom_id res chain seq x y z
N MET A 1 -12.85 6.77 17.85
CA MET A 1 -11.56 6.05 17.92
C MET A 1 -10.33 6.79 17.38
N LYS A 2 -10.42 8.04 16.86
CA LYS A 2 -9.26 8.80 16.34
C LYS A 2 -8.49 9.63 17.38
N LEU A 3 -9.09 9.87 18.54
CA LEU A 3 -8.52 10.70 19.61
C LEU A 3 -7.31 10.08 20.35
N PRO A 4 -7.26 8.75 20.63
CA PRO A 4 -6.07 8.17 21.27
C PRO A 4 -4.88 8.04 20.32
N LEU A 5 -5.11 8.02 18.99
CA LEU A 5 -4.04 7.89 17.99
C LEU A 5 -3.23 9.18 17.84
N ILE A 6 -3.90 10.34 17.85
CA ILE A 6 -3.24 11.66 17.78
C ILE A 6 -2.50 11.96 19.09
N LEU A 7 -3.07 11.55 20.24
CA LEU A 7 -2.44 11.73 21.54
C LEU A 7 -1.24 10.79 21.76
N ALA A 8 -1.29 9.56 21.24
CA ALA A 8 -0.16 8.65 21.20
C ALA A 8 0.96 9.15 20.27
N LEU A 9 0.61 9.73 19.11
CA LEU A 9 1.58 10.33 18.18
C LEU A 9 2.31 11.56 18.76
N LEU A 10 1.66 12.30 19.69
CA LEU A 10 2.23 13.50 20.30
C LEU A 10 3.03 13.22 21.59
N LEU A 11 2.74 12.12 22.30
CA LEU A 11 3.38 11.77 23.58
C LEU A 11 4.45 10.69 23.44
N ASP A 12 4.39 9.88 22.38
CA ASP A 12 5.29 8.75 22.15
C ASP A 12 5.98 8.95 20.80
N PHE A 13 6.73 10.05 20.65
CA PHE A 13 7.66 10.19 19.52
C PHE A 13 8.63 9.01 19.64
N PRO A 14 8.54 7.98 18.78
CA PRO A 14 9.55 6.95 18.80
C PRO A 14 10.86 7.67 18.46
N GLU A 15 11.91 7.48 19.24
CA GLU A 15 13.21 7.97 18.84
C GLU A 15 13.52 7.38 17.46
N ILE A 16 13.39 8.22 16.43
CA ILE A 16 13.60 7.81 15.05
C ILE A 16 15.09 7.67 14.87
N HIS A 17 15.60 6.48 15.15
CA HIS A 17 17.03 6.20 15.07
C HIS A 17 17.45 5.88 13.63
N ASN A 18 16.55 5.29 12.82
CA ASN A 18 16.90 4.79 11.49
C ASN A 18 15.84 5.08 10.43
N LEU A 19 16.27 5.08 9.16
CA LEU A 19 15.38 5.19 7.99
C LEU A 19 14.28 4.11 8.01
N LEU A 20 14.60 2.91 8.48
CA LEU A 20 13.64 1.82 8.53
C LEU A 20 12.46 2.12 9.46
N ASP A 21 12.67 2.87 10.53
CA ASP A 21 11.63 3.25 11.49
C ASP A 21 10.68 4.28 10.87
N ILE A 22 11.23 5.22 10.10
CA ILE A 22 10.45 6.17 9.28
C ILE A 22 9.59 5.42 8.28
N LEU A 23 10.18 4.43 7.58
CA LEU A 23 9.46 3.64 6.58
C LEU A 23 8.33 2.81 7.21
N HIS A 24 8.53 2.27 8.42
CA HIS A 24 7.47 1.56 9.13
C HIS A 24 6.34 2.50 9.56
N LEU A 25 6.67 3.70 10.05
CA LEU A 25 5.67 4.69 10.42
C LEU A 25 4.82 5.12 9.21
N LEU A 26 5.45 5.39 8.07
CA LEU A 26 4.76 5.73 6.82
C LEU A 26 3.94 4.54 6.29
N GLY A 27 4.52 3.34 6.35
CA GLY A 27 3.87 2.10 5.90
C GLY A 27 2.64 1.74 6.72
N ALA A 28 2.63 2.04 8.02
CA ALA A 28 1.50 1.77 8.92
C ALA A 28 0.23 2.55 8.54
N GLY A 29 0.37 3.66 7.80
CA GLY A 29 -0.78 4.42 7.27
C GLY A 29 -1.54 3.69 6.15
N VAL A 30 -0.91 2.72 5.48
CA VAL A 30 -1.47 2.02 4.31
C VAL A 30 -1.46 0.50 4.42
N CYS A 31 -0.75 -0.05 5.41
CA CYS A 31 -0.58 -1.49 5.62
C CYS A 31 -0.67 -1.81 7.11
N GLY A 32 -1.40 -2.87 7.47
CA GLY A 32 -1.48 -3.34 8.86
C GLY A 32 -0.21 -4.00 9.40
N GLN A 33 0.83 -4.22 8.56
CA GLN A 33 2.12 -4.80 8.95
C GLN A 33 2.00 -6.09 9.79
N VAL A 34 1.08 -6.99 9.43
CA VAL A 34 0.88 -8.25 10.16
C VAL A 34 2.07 -9.18 9.95
N PRO A 35 2.77 -9.63 11.03
CA PRO A 35 3.98 -10.45 10.91
C PRO A 35 3.77 -11.77 10.16
N SER A 36 2.60 -12.41 10.29
CA SER A 36 2.29 -13.71 9.69
C SER A 36 2.28 -13.73 8.15
N HIS A 37 2.15 -12.55 7.50
CA HIS A 37 2.10 -12.41 6.04
C HIS A 37 3.02 -11.30 5.53
N SER A 38 4.07 -10.98 6.29
CA SER A 38 5.08 -10.00 5.92
C SER A 38 6.40 -10.68 5.58
N PHE A 39 7.19 -10.02 4.75
CA PHE A 39 8.54 -10.46 4.42
C PHE A 39 9.53 -9.98 5.48
N PHE A 40 10.59 -10.76 5.69
CA PHE A 40 11.67 -10.44 6.63
C PHE A 40 13.00 -10.43 5.89
N VAL A 41 13.79 -9.37 6.09
CA VAL A 41 15.13 -9.23 5.50
C VAL A 41 16.10 -8.88 6.63
N GLY A 42 17.17 -9.67 6.78
CA GLY A 42 18.14 -9.48 7.87
C GLY A 42 17.52 -9.57 9.26
N GLY A 43 16.49 -10.41 9.42
CA GLY A 43 15.75 -10.59 10.68
C GLY A 43 14.78 -9.45 11.03
N ARG A 44 14.65 -8.42 10.19
CA ARG A 44 13.68 -7.34 10.39
C ARG A 44 12.51 -7.47 9.43
N GLN A 45 11.32 -7.16 9.91
CA GLN A 45 10.12 -7.09 9.08
C GLN A 45 10.26 -5.95 8.07
N LEU A 46 9.76 -6.15 6.85
CA LEU A 46 9.64 -5.07 5.87
C LEU A 46 8.46 -4.15 6.23
N PRO A 47 8.53 -2.85 5.87
CA PRO A 47 7.51 -1.85 6.23
C PRO A 47 6.14 -2.08 5.57
N LEU A 48 6.04 -3.05 4.66
CA LEU A 48 4.83 -3.44 3.95
C LEU A 48 4.72 -4.97 3.94
N CYS A 49 3.48 -5.49 4.06
CA CYS A 49 3.21 -6.91 3.94
C CYS A 49 3.38 -7.42 2.50
N ALA A 50 3.36 -8.74 2.30
CA ALA A 50 3.55 -9.34 0.99
C ALA A 50 2.53 -8.84 -0.06
N ARG A 51 1.27 -8.64 0.36
CA ARG A 51 0.19 -8.13 -0.51
C ARG A 51 0.46 -6.71 -1.00
N CYS A 52 0.72 -5.76 -0.09
CA CYS A 52 0.97 -4.36 -0.45
C CYS A 52 2.23 -4.21 -1.29
N THR A 53 3.28 -4.94 -0.93
CA THR A 53 4.53 -5.02 -1.70
C THR A 53 4.25 -5.50 -3.14
N GLY A 54 3.46 -6.56 -3.29
CA GLY A 54 3.06 -7.07 -4.60
C GLY A 54 2.26 -6.08 -5.44
N ILE A 55 1.32 -5.34 -4.84
CA ILE A 55 0.52 -4.33 -5.55
C ILE A 55 1.41 -3.21 -6.09
N TYR A 56 2.27 -2.63 -5.25
CA TYR A 56 3.14 -1.52 -5.66
C TYR A 56 4.20 -1.97 -6.66
N LEU A 57 4.77 -3.16 -6.47
CA LEU A 57 5.73 -3.72 -7.42
C LEU A 57 5.06 -4.01 -8.77
N GLY A 58 3.87 -4.60 -8.77
CA GLY A 58 3.10 -4.85 -10.00
C GLY A 58 2.76 -3.57 -10.75
N PHE A 59 2.35 -2.51 -10.03
CA PHE A 59 2.14 -1.19 -10.60
C PHE A 59 3.41 -0.62 -11.24
N LEU A 60 4.54 -0.64 -10.51
CA LEU A 60 5.82 -0.17 -11.02
C LEU A 60 6.25 -0.94 -12.27
N LEU A 61 6.18 -2.27 -12.23
CA LEU A 61 6.52 -3.14 -13.35
C LEU A 61 5.61 -2.86 -14.57
N GLY A 62 4.31 -2.65 -14.35
CA GLY A 62 3.38 -2.25 -15.41
C GLY A 62 3.76 -0.92 -16.05
N LEU A 63 4.12 0.10 -15.26
CA LEU A 63 4.60 1.38 -15.78
C LEU A 63 5.91 1.22 -16.57
N VAL A 64 6.87 0.46 -16.04
CA VAL A 64 8.14 0.17 -16.72
C VAL A 64 7.87 -0.55 -18.04
N ALA A 65 7.01 -1.57 -18.05
CA ALA A 65 6.65 -2.29 -19.27
C ALA A 65 6.01 -1.37 -20.32
N MET A 66 5.08 -0.50 -19.93
CA MET A 66 4.51 0.50 -20.84
C MET A 66 5.54 1.51 -21.36
N ALA A 67 6.46 1.94 -20.50
CA ALA A 67 7.52 2.87 -20.87
C ALA A 67 8.51 2.26 -21.87
N VAL A 68 8.90 0.99 -21.66
CA VAL A 68 9.78 0.22 -22.55
C VAL A 68 9.08 -0.08 -23.88
N ALA A 69 7.78 -0.40 -23.85
CA ALA A 69 6.98 -0.62 -25.06
C ALA A 69 6.67 0.66 -25.86
N GLY A 70 7.18 1.84 -25.45
CA GLY A 70 6.91 3.13 -26.10
C GLY A 70 5.48 3.65 -25.91
N ARG A 71 4.67 3.01 -25.07
CA ARG A 71 3.23 3.29 -24.87
C ARG A 71 2.96 4.32 -23.78
N ARG A 72 3.83 5.32 -23.63
CA ARG A 72 3.76 6.31 -22.53
C ARG A 72 2.49 7.18 -22.53
N ARG A 73 1.73 7.22 -23.63
CA ARG A 73 0.48 7.99 -23.77
C ARG A 73 -0.73 7.11 -24.06
N ALA A 74 -0.64 5.80 -23.86
CA ALA A 74 -1.71 4.85 -24.17
C ALA A 74 -2.82 4.81 -23.11
N SER A 75 -3.14 5.94 -22.48
CA SER A 75 -4.11 6.04 -21.37
C SER A 75 -5.56 6.09 -21.85
N HIS A 76 -5.92 5.23 -22.81
CA HIS A 76 -7.34 5.03 -23.11
C HIS A 76 -7.97 4.30 -21.94
N LEU A 77 -8.98 4.92 -21.34
CA LEU A 77 -9.79 4.25 -20.34
C LEU A 77 -10.48 3.05 -20.99
N PRO A 78 -10.54 1.89 -20.31
CA PRO A 78 -11.30 0.76 -20.80
C PRO A 78 -12.79 1.16 -20.93
N PRO A 79 -13.57 0.46 -21.77
CA PRO A 79 -14.97 0.79 -21.99
C PRO A 79 -15.75 0.83 -20.65
N THR A 80 -16.77 1.70 -20.58
CA THR A 80 -17.50 2.01 -19.34
C THR A 80 -18.00 0.78 -18.57
N ARG A 81 -18.34 -0.31 -19.26
CA ARG A 81 -18.72 -1.59 -18.63
C ARG A 81 -17.61 -2.21 -17.80
N VAL A 82 -16.39 -2.20 -18.32
CA VAL A 82 -15.20 -2.69 -17.60
C VAL A 82 -14.89 -1.77 -16.43
N LEU A 83 -14.99 -0.45 -16.63
CA LEU A 83 -14.79 0.52 -15.56
C LEU A 83 -15.82 0.33 -14.41
N ALA A 84 -17.09 0.11 -14.75
CA ALA A 84 -18.16 -0.15 -13.78
C ALA A 84 -17.92 -1.45 -13.01
N LEU A 85 -17.46 -2.52 -13.68
CA LEU A 85 -17.09 -3.77 -13.03
C LEU A 85 -15.93 -3.58 -12.04
N LEU A 86 -14.85 -2.89 -12.46
CA LEU A 86 -13.70 -2.60 -11.60
C LEU A 86 -14.09 -1.74 -10.39
N ALA A 87 -14.93 -0.71 -10.61
CA ALA A 87 -15.48 0.11 -9.53
C ALA A 87 -16.33 -0.72 -8.56
N GLY A 88 -17.10 -1.69 -9.06
CA GLY A 88 -17.83 -2.65 -8.24
C GLY A 88 -16.91 -3.47 -7.33
N PHE A 89 -15.80 -3.98 -7.85
CA PHE A 89 -14.81 -4.69 -7.02
C PHE A 89 -14.15 -3.79 -5.97
N VAL A 90 -13.88 -2.53 -6.30
CA VAL A 90 -13.37 -1.54 -5.33
C VAL A 90 -14.40 -1.27 -4.23
N ALA A 91 -15.68 -1.15 -4.58
CA ALA A 91 -16.75 -0.97 -3.60
C ALA A 91 -16.88 -2.18 -2.67
N LEU A 92 -16.82 -3.41 -3.21
CA LEU A 92 -16.82 -4.64 -2.40
C LEU A 92 -15.62 -4.70 -1.46
N MET A 93 -14.42 -4.31 -1.93
CA MET A 93 -13.23 -4.20 -1.08
C MET A 93 -13.42 -3.15 0.04
N GLY A 94 -14.06 -2.02 -0.27
CA GLY A 94 -14.39 -1.00 0.74
C GLY A 94 -15.38 -1.52 1.79
N ALA A 95 -16.37 -2.31 1.37
CA ALA A 95 -17.34 -2.93 2.26
C ALA A 95 -16.68 -3.99 3.18
N ASP A 96 -15.76 -4.79 2.66
CA ASP A 96 -14.96 -5.75 3.45
C ASP A 96 -14.18 -5.06 4.57
N GLY A 97 -13.64 -3.85 4.31
CA GLY A 97 -12.95 -3.05 5.32
C GLY A 97 -13.84 -2.45 6.43
N LEU A 98 -15.16 -2.63 6.36
CA LEU A 98 -16.11 -2.21 7.42
C LEU A 98 -16.41 -3.33 8.43
N ASN A 99 -15.97 -4.57 8.15
CA ASN A 99 -16.15 -5.74 9.01
C ASN A 99 -14.92 -5.96 9.89
#